data_AF-A0A4Y2BDM4-F1
#
_entry.id   AF-A0A4Y2BDM4-F1
#
_cell.length_a   1.000
_cell.length_b   1.000
_cell.length_c   1.000
_cell.angle_alpha   90.00
_cell.angle_beta   90.00
_cell.angle_gamma   90.00
#
_symmetry.space_group_name_H-M   'P 1'
#
loop_
_entity.id
_entity.type
_entity.pdbx_description
1 polymer ?
#
loop_
_entity_poly.entity_id
_entity_poly.type
_entity_poly.pdbx_seq_one_letter_code
_entity_poly.pdbx_strand_id
1 'polypeptide(L)'
;MDEGAGSAYCILENYGIIASWQGKLDRSNSVSQAEILAIRMAIEAAFSFHRPIKIWTDSLSSLMAILNSKSHHSMVREIQTLLLSHKHIHLRWLKAHVGYLGNE
;
A
#
# COMPACT_ATOMS: atom_id res chain seq x y z
N MET A 1 -18.44 16.07 12.34
CA MET A 1 -18.43 14.65 11.97
C MET A 1 -18.32 14.60 10.47
N ASP A 2 -17.12 14.37 9.93
CA ASP A 2 -16.85 14.53 8.50
C ASP A 2 -15.68 13.62 8.04
N GLU A 3 -15.96 12.31 8.04
CA GLU A 3 -14.99 11.25 7.83
C GLU A 3 -15.10 10.70 6.40
N GLY A 4 -14.47 11.40 5.44
CA GLY A 4 -14.11 10.78 4.15
C GLY A 4 -13.03 9.72 4.36
N ALA A 5 -12.97 8.70 3.50
CA ALA A 5 -11.99 7.62 3.62
C ALA A 5 -10.55 8.15 3.58
N GLY A 6 -9.74 7.77 4.58
CA GLY A 6 -8.33 8.10 4.66
C GLY A 6 -7.47 7.01 4.02
N SER A 7 -6.34 7.39 3.43
CA SER A 7 -5.32 6.48 2.92
C SER A 7 -3.97 6.91 3.49
N ALA A 8 -3.17 5.96 3.96
CA ALA A 8 -1.83 6.24 4.44
C ALA A 8 -0.88 5.09 4.12
N TYR A 9 0.40 5.38 3.98
CA TYR A 9 1.46 4.38 3.99
C TYR A 9 2.64 4.86 4.83
N CYS A 10 3.40 3.91 5.37
CA CYS A 10 4.70 4.17 5.98
C CYS A 10 5.74 3.17 5.45
N ILE A 11 6.98 3.65 5.30
CA ILE A 11 8.15 2.86 4.95
C ILE A 11 9.06 2.86 6.18
N LEU A 12 9.39 1.67 6.67
CA LEU A 12 10.25 1.48 7.83
C LEU A 12 11.61 0.91 7.43
N GLU A 13 12.68 1.43 8.05
CA GLU A 13 14.04 0.90 8.00
C GLU A 13 14.65 0.94 9.41
N ASN A 14 15.24 -0.17 9.87
CA ASN A 14 15.81 -0.28 11.22
C ASN A 14 14.86 0.18 12.35
N TYR A 15 13.57 -0.16 12.25
CA TYR A 15 12.51 0.25 13.18
C TYR A 15 12.20 1.77 13.20
N GLY A 16 12.83 2.57 12.35
CA GLY A 16 12.51 3.98 12.13
C GLY A 16 11.67 4.18 10.86
N ILE A 17 10.71 5.10 10.91
CA ILE A 17 9.96 5.53 9.72
C ILE A 17 10.89 6.42 8.88
N ILE A 18 11.20 5.99 7.65
CA ILE A 18 12.04 6.76 6.71
C ILE A 18 11.21 7.50 5.66
N ALA A 19 9.97 7.09 5.45
CA ALA A 19 9.00 7.82 4.65
C ALA A 19 7.58 7.50 5.14
N SER A 20 6.70 8.47 5.08
CA SER A 20 5.27 8.26 5.30
C SER A 20 4.47 9.21 4.44
N TRP A 21 3.25 8.83 4.14
CA TRP A 21 2.30 9.66 3.42
C TRP A 21 0.92 9.39 3.96
N GLN A 22 0.11 10.46 3.98
CA GLN A 22 -1.29 10.39 4.30
C GLN A 22 -2.04 11.26 3.29
N GLY A 23 -3.12 10.73 2.74
CA GLY A 23 -4.02 11.43 1.86
C GLY A 23 -5.47 11.18 2.27
N LYS A 24 -6.30 12.20 2.07
CA LYS A 24 -7.75 12.08 2.24
C LYS A 24 -8.38 11.91 0.87
N LEU A 25 -9.21 10.88 0.71
CA LEU A 25 -9.96 10.64 -0.51
C LEU A 25 -11.33 11.33 -0.45
N ASP A 26 -11.92 11.53 -1.62
CA ASP A 26 -13.32 11.99 -1.71
C ASP A 26 -14.24 11.01 -0.98
N ARG A 27 -15.33 11.53 -0.41
CA ARG A 27 -16.33 10.79 0.36
C ARG A 27 -16.97 9.65 -0.43
N SER A 28 -17.00 9.73 -1.77
CA SER A 28 -17.52 8.66 -2.61
C SER A 28 -16.59 7.44 -2.70
N ASN A 29 -15.35 7.54 -2.22
CA ASN A 29 -14.39 6.45 -2.32
C ASN A 29 -14.55 5.45 -1.17
N SER A 30 -14.47 4.17 -1.50
CA SER A 30 -14.51 3.09 -0.52
C SER A 30 -13.17 2.96 0.21
N VAL A 31 -13.20 2.37 1.41
CA VAL A 31 -12.00 2.00 2.17
C VAL A 31 -11.05 1.15 1.31
N SER A 32 -11.58 0.20 0.52
CA SER A 32 -10.74 -0.62 -0.36
C SER A 32 -10.05 0.20 -1.46
N GLN A 33 -10.68 1.25 -2.00
CA GLN A 33 -10.01 2.15 -2.95
C GLN A 33 -8.89 2.95 -2.27
N ALA A 34 -9.10 3.36 -1.02
CA ALA A 34 -8.10 4.04 -0.21
C ALA A 34 -6.88 3.17 0.06
N GLU A 35 -7.08 1.91 0.42
CA GLU A 35 -6.00 0.97 0.68
C GLU A 35 -5.20 0.65 -0.59
N ILE A 36 -5.87 0.41 -1.72
CA ILE A 36 -5.20 0.15 -3.01
C ILE A 36 -4.37 1.37 -3.44
N LEU A 37 -4.90 2.58 -3.25
CA LEU A 37 -4.15 3.81 -3.53
C LEU A 37 -2.92 3.95 -2.63
N ALA A 38 -3.04 3.69 -1.33
CA ALA A 38 -1.91 3.71 -0.40
C ALA A 38 -0.80 2.76 -0.86
N ILE A 39 -1.16 1.54 -1.26
CA ILE A 39 -0.20 0.55 -1.77
C ILE A 39 0.49 1.06 -3.04
N ARG A 40 -0.26 1.64 -3.98
CA ARG A 40 0.32 2.21 -5.21
C ARG A 40 1.34 3.31 -4.88
N MET A 41 0.97 4.25 -4.01
CA MET A 41 1.84 5.35 -3.62
C MET A 41 3.10 4.85 -2.89
N ALA A 42 2.99 3.82 -2.05
CA ALA A 42 4.13 3.19 -1.40
C ALA A 42 5.10 2.54 -2.40
N ILE A 43 4.56 1.90 -3.45
CA ILE A 43 5.37 1.30 -4.53
C ILE A 43 6.08 2.39 -5.34
N GLU A 44 5.39 3.47 -5.69
CA GLU A 44 5.99 4.60 -6.41
C GLU A 44 7.13 5.25 -5.60
N ALA A 45 6.93 5.45 -4.29
CA ALA A 45 7.97 5.95 -3.39
C ALA A 45 9.15 4.96 -3.26
N ALA A 46 8.87 3.65 -3.29
CA ALA A 46 9.88 2.62 -3.20
C ALA A 46 10.85 2.62 -4.42
N PHE A 47 10.44 3.13 -5.58
CA PHE A 47 11.30 3.18 -6.78
C PHE A 47 12.59 3.96 -6.58
N SER A 48 12.61 4.96 -5.70
CA SER A 48 13.79 5.80 -5.48
C SER A 48 14.92 5.09 -4.74
N PHE A 49 14.65 4.00 -4.01
CA PHE A 49 15.64 3.42 -3.09
C PHE A 49 16.59 2.40 -3.72
N HIS A 50 16.39 1.98 -4.98
CA HIS A 50 17.30 1.10 -5.75
C HIS A 50 17.82 -0.15 -4.99
N ARG A 51 17.06 -0.64 -4.02
CA ARG A 51 17.43 -1.75 -3.13
C ARG A 51 16.20 -2.63 -2.87
N PRO A 52 16.35 -3.87 -2.38
CA PRO A 52 15.20 -4.68 -2.01
C PRO A 52 14.34 -4.02 -0.93
N ILE A 53 13.05 -3.84 -1.21
CA ILE A 53 12.10 -3.17 -0.30
C ILE A 53 10.93 -4.09 -0.03
N LYS A 54 10.49 -4.12 1.23
CA LYS A 54 9.27 -4.82 1.64
C LYS A 54 8.23 -3.78 2.01
N ILE A 55 7.11 -3.79 1.29
CA ILE A 55 5.93 -2.99 1.59
C ILE A 55 4.94 -3.88 2.31
N TRP A 56 4.48 -3.42 3.47
CA TRP A 56 3.51 -4.14 4.28
C TRP A 56 2.16 -3.46 4.17
N THR A 57 1.10 -4.24 3.95
CA THR A 57 -0.28 -3.79 4.02
C THR A 57 -1.03 -4.64 5.05
N ASP A 58 -1.90 -4.02 5.82
CA ASP A 58 -2.80 -4.69 6.75
C ASP A 58 -4.11 -5.15 6.12
N SER A 59 -4.44 -4.59 4.96
CA SER A 59 -5.57 -5.03 4.15
C SER A 59 -5.27 -6.30 3.37
N LEU A 60 -5.69 -7.43 3.97
CA LEU A 60 -5.68 -8.72 3.29
C LEU A 60 -6.50 -8.68 1.99
N SER A 61 -7.62 -7.94 1.99
CA SER A 61 -8.51 -7.82 0.82
C SER A 61 -7.82 -7.14 -0.37
N SER A 62 -7.14 -6.02 -0.11
CA SER A 62 -6.38 -5.29 -1.12
C SER A 62 -5.19 -6.08 -1.63
N LEU A 63 -4.48 -6.81 -0.76
CA LEU A 63 -3.41 -7.72 -1.18
C LEU A 63 -3.96 -8.81 -2.12
N MET A 64 -5.06 -9.47 -1.75
CA MET A 64 -5.65 -10.53 -2.57
C MET A 64 -6.15 -10.00 -3.91
N ALA A 65 -6.70 -8.79 -3.94
CA ALA A 65 -7.08 -8.13 -5.19
C ALA A 65 -5.86 -7.91 -6.10
N ILE A 66 -4.74 -7.46 -5.54
CA ILE A 66 -3.47 -7.24 -6.28
C ILE A 66 -2.84 -8.55 -6.75
N LEU A 67 -2.88 -9.61 -5.94
CA LEU A 67 -2.35 -10.92 -6.33
C LEU A 67 -3.24 -11.65 -7.33
N ASN A 68 -4.50 -11.26 -7.48
CA ASN A 68 -5.41 -11.83 -8.46
C ASN A 68 -5.05 -11.35 -9.89
N SER A 69 -4.32 -12.19 -10.63
CA SER A 69 -3.91 -11.92 -12.02
C SER A 69 -5.08 -11.74 -13.01
N LYS A 70 -6.31 -12.11 -12.62
CA LYS A 70 -7.52 -11.92 -13.43
C LYS A 70 -8.29 -10.63 -13.10
N SER A 71 -7.77 -9.78 -12.22
CA SER A 71 -8.43 -8.53 -11.88
C SER A 71 -8.60 -7.62 -13.11
N HIS A 72 -9.82 -7.09 -13.27
CA HIS A 72 -10.15 -6.10 -14.30
C HIS A 72 -10.08 -4.65 -13.78
N HIS A 73 -9.78 -4.46 -12.49
CA HIS A 73 -9.70 -3.13 -11.90
C HIS A 73 -8.43 -2.42 -12.40
N SER A 74 -8.60 -1.22 -12.98
CA SER A 74 -7.49 -0.47 -13.63
C SER A 74 -6.31 -0.23 -12.69
N MET A 75 -6.56 0.30 -11.50
CA MET A 75 -5.52 0.58 -10.50
C MET A 75 -4.79 -0.69 -10.03
N VAL A 76 -5.49 -1.82 -9.94
CA VAL A 76 -4.88 -3.11 -9.57
C VAL A 76 -3.93 -3.56 -10.68
N ARG A 77 -4.33 -3.43 -11.95
CA ARG A 77 -3.46 -3.75 -13.08
C ARG A 77 -2.23 -2.86 -13.13
N GLU A 78 -2.38 -1.57 -12.87
CA GLU A 78 -1.22 -0.65 -12.75
C GLU A 78 -0.25 -1.15 -11.68
N ILE A 79 -0.74 -1.45 -10.47
CA ILE A 79 0.10 -1.99 -9.38
C ILE A 79 0.79 -3.29 -9.80
N GLN A 80 0.07 -4.21 -10.44
CA GLN A 80 0.64 -5.47 -10.93
C GLN A 80 1.77 -5.21 -11.94
N THR A 81 1.57 -4.30 -12.90
CA THR A 81 2.61 -3.91 -13.86
C THR A 81 3.81 -3.30 -13.16
N LEU A 82 3.60 -2.40 -12.21
CA LEU A 82 4.66 -1.76 -11.45
C LEU A 82 5.52 -2.77 -10.69
N LEU A 83 4.88 -3.75 -10.02
CA LEU A 83 5.57 -4.85 -9.31
C LEU A 83 6.33 -5.78 -10.26
N LEU A 84 5.80 -6.05 -11.45
CA LEU A 84 6.47 -6.87 -12.47
C LEU A 84 7.73 -6.17 -13.03
N SER A 85 7.67 -4.85 -13.23
CA SER A 85 8.81 -4.04 -13.68
C SER A 85 9.88 -3.87 -12.61
N HIS A 86 9.51 -3.89 -11.32
CA HIS A 86 10.42 -3.64 -10.19
C HIS A 86 10.50 -4.84 -9.25
N LYS A 87 11.21 -5.89 -9.71
CA LYS A 87 11.33 -7.19 -8.99
C LYS A 87 11.96 -7.12 -7.59
N HIS A 88 12.58 -6.00 -7.23
CA HIS A 88 13.16 -5.76 -5.91
C HIS A 88 12.13 -5.28 -4.88
N ILE A 89 10.90 -4.95 -5.29
CA ILE A 89 9.82 -4.55 -4.41
C ILE A 89 8.94 -5.78 -4.12
N HIS A 90 8.73 -6.04 -2.83
CA HIS A 90 7.91 -7.15 -2.36
C HIS A 90 6.74 -6.63 -1.54
N LEU A 91 5.52 -6.88 -2.00
CA LEU A 91 4.30 -6.60 -1.25
C LEU A 91 3.96 -7.78 -0.33
N ARG A 92 3.68 -7.51 0.95
CA ARG A 92 3.40 -8.52 1.98
C ARG A 92 2.22 -8.08 2.84
N TRP A 93 1.50 -9.06 3.38
CA TRP A 93 0.48 -8.80 4.40
C TRP A 93 1.12 -8.77 5.79
N LEU A 94 0.77 -7.76 6.57
CA LEU A 94 1.05 -7.67 8.00
C LEU A 94 -0.29 -7.60 8.73
N LYS A 95 -0.55 -8.54 9.63
CA LYS A 95 -1.79 -8.51 10.40
C LYS A 95 -1.81 -7.26 11.30
N ALA A 96 -2.73 -6.32 11.06
CA ALA A 96 -3.05 -5.27 12.03
C ALA A 96 -3.41 -5.90 13.38
N HIS A 97 -2.96 -5.28 14.47
CA HIS A 97 -3.04 -5.73 15.88
C HIS A 97 -1.94 -6.66 16.43
N VAL A 98 -0.73 -6.65 15.86
CA VAL A 98 0.44 -7.23 16.55
C VAL A 98 1.50 -6.16 16.80
N GLY A 99 1.15 -5.12 17.57
CA GLY A 99 2.10 -4.27 18.32
C GLY A 99 3.26 -3.62 17.54
N TYR A 100 3.18 -3.46 16.22
CA TYR A 100 4.18 -2.72 15.44
C TYR A 100 3.81 -1.23 15.41
N LEU A 101 4.78 -0.38 15.75
CA LEU A 101 4.65 1.08 15.70
C LEU A 101 4.26 1.54 14.29
N GLY A 102 3.19 2.33 14.16
CA GLY A 102 2.67 2.83 12.88
C GLY A 102 1.32 2.25 12.45
N ASN A 103 0.61 1.58 13.35
CA ASN A 103 -0.65 0.91 13.09
C ASN A 103 -1.79 1.45 13.98
N GLU A 104 -1.91 2.78 14.03
CA GLU A 104 -3.07 3.52 14.59
C GLU A 104 -3.77 4.32 13.48
#